data_AF-A0A8T0UVZ3-F1
#
_entry.id   AF-A0A8T0UVZ3-F1
#
_cell.length_a   1.000
_cell.length_b   1.000
_cell.length_c   1.000
_cell.angle_alpha   90.00
_cell.angle_beta   90.00
_cell.angle_gamma   90.00
#
_symmetry.space_group_name_H-M   'P 1'
#
loop_
_entity.id
_entity.type
_entity.pdbx_description
1 polymer ?
#
loop_
_entity_poly.entity_id
_entity_poly.type
_entity_poly.pdbx_seq_one_letter_code
_entity_poly.pdbx_strand_id
1 'polypeptide(L)'
;MGSLSIVALVVVAIVGHVAIFFPYSGKSVPRGALFQSTSLTVFFVVAELVSGLAIAMLLWATVTEGLHRTNTIHHDMNYQCPTAKTGLFGGAAFLALDAALFWLVCQMLALNARADYLDEDDNKGEYGQVYAAEVDASKV
;
A
#
# COMPACT_ATOMS: atom_id res chain seq x y z
N MET A 1 17.66 15.44 -7.23
CA MET A 1 16.20 15.18 -7.29
C MET A 1 15.84 13.76 -6.85
N GLY A 2 16.61 12.72 -7.22
CA GLY A 2 16.35 11.33 -6.79
C GLY A 2 16.32 11.08 -5.28
N SER A 3 17.20 11.72 -4.51
CA SER A 3 17.29 11.53 -3.05
C SER A 3 16.02 11.91 -2.29
N LEU A 4 15.37 13.03 -2.64
CA LEU A 4 14.11 13.45 -2.03
C LEU A 4 12.97 12.48 -2.35
N SER A 5 12.97 11.90 -3.55
CA SER A 5 11.97 10.90 -3.95
C SER A 5 12.12 9.60 -3.17
N ILE A 6 13.36 9.18 -2.88
CA ILE A 6 13.65 8.03 -2.00
C ILE A 6 13.14 8.31 -0.59
N VAL A 7 13.47 9.48 -0.02
CA VAL A 7 13.02 9.85 1.33
C VAL A 7 11.49 9.91 1.40
N ALA A 8 10.84 10.53 0.41
CA ALA A 8 9.39 10.60 0.36
C ALA A 8 8.74 9.21 0.27
N LEU A 9 9.31 8.29 -0.52
CA LEU A 9 8.81 6.93 -0.63
C LEU A 9 8.95 6.15 0.69
N VAL A 10 10.08 6.30 1.38
CA VAL A 10 10.30 5.68 2.70
C VAL A 10 9.29 6.23 3.72
N VAL A 11 9.06 7.55 3.74
CA VAL A 11 8.07 8.16 4.62
C VAL A 11 6.67 7.65 4.31
N VAL A 12 6.28 7.57 3.03
CA VAL A 12 4.97 7.03 2.61
C VAL A 12 4.82 5.57 3.01
N ALA A 13 5.84 4.74 2.83
CA ALA A 13 5.78 3.33 3.23
C ALA A 13 5.64 3.18 4.76
N ILE A 14 6.40 3.94 5.55
CA ILE A 14 6.31 3.91 7.02
C ILE A 14 4.93 4.41 7.47
N VAL A 15 4.48 5.56 6.96
CA VAL A 15 3.18 6.14 7.33
C VAL A 15 2.05 5.21 6.88
N GLY A 16 2.10 4.65 5.68
CA GLY A 16 1.13 3.69 5.17
C GLY A 16 1.07 2.43 6.03
N HIS A 17 2.23 1.88 6.40
CA HIS A 17 2.32 0.71 7.27
C HIS A 17 1.75 1.01 8.67
N VAL A 18 2.13 2.13 9.27
CA VAL A 18 1.63 2.54 10.60
C VAL A 18 0.14 2.87 10.57
N ALA A 19 -0.36 3.52 9.52
CA ALA A 19 -1.77 3.88 9.37
C ALA A 19 -2.70 2.65 9.40
N ILE A 20 -2.24 1.53 8.83
CA ILE A 20 -2.99 0.25 8.86
C ILE A 20 -3.16 -0.29 10.28
N PHE A 21 -2.27 0.06 11.22
CA PHE A 21 -2.35 -0.38 12.62
C PHE A 21 -2.82 0.71 13.59
N PHE A 22 -2.89 1.96 13.14
CA PHE A 22 -3.24 3.07 14.03
C PHE A 22 -4.71 2.94 14.47
N PRO A 23 -5.00 2.94 15.79
CA PRO A 23 -6.35 2.77 16.31
C PRO A 23 -7.22 3.96 15.92
N TYR A 24 -8.42 3.68 15.44
CA TYR A 24 -9.38 4.71 15.07
C TYR A 24 -10.50 4.73 16.13
N SER A 25 -10.79 5.89 16.71
CA SER A 25 -11.87 6.09 17.68
C SER A 25 -11.79 5.22 18.97
N GLY A 26 -10.59 4.96 19.48
CA GLY A 26 -10.40 4.30 20.78
C GLY A 26 -10.65 2.78 20.82
N LYS A 27 -11.11 2.18 19.71
CA LYS A 27 -11.19 0.71 19.55
C LYS A 27 -10.13 0.24 18.54
N SER A 28 -9.19 -0.60 18.98
CA SER A 28 -8.19 -1.21 18.10
C SER A 28 -8.74 -2.50 17.51
N VAL A 29 -8.84 -2.60 16.18
CA VAL A 29 -9.22 -3.84 15.50
C VAL A 29 -8.05 -4.82 15.55
N PRO A 30 -8.24 -6.07 16.02
CA PRO A 30 -7.17 -7.07 16.08
C PRO A 30 -6.67 -7.42 14.69
N ARG A 31 -5.35 -7.62 14.55
CA ARG A 31 -4.67 -7.92 13.27
C ARG A 31 -5.32 -9.08 12.51
N GLY A 32 -5.85 -10.07 13.23
CA GLY A 32 -6.55 -11.22 12.63
C GLY A 32 -7.84 -10.87 11.90
N ALA A 33 -8.61 -9.89 12.39
CA ALA A 33 -9.85 -9.45 11.74
C ALA A 33 -9.56 -8.56 10.52
N LEU A 34 -8.51 -7.75 10.59
CA LEU A 34 -8.15 -6.83 9.52
C LEU A 34 -7.58 -7.55 8.29
N PHE A 35 -6.80 -8.62 8.49
CA PHE A 35 -6.25 -9.47 7.42
C PHE A 35 -7.12 -10.68 7.05
N GLN A 36 -8.31 -10.84 7.65
CA GLN A 36 -9.28 -11.85 7.24
C GLN A 36 -9.78 -11.60 5.80
N SER A 37 -9.80 -10.33 5.39
CA SER A 37 -10.15 -9.95 4.02
C SER A 37 -8.97 -10.20 3.07
N THR A 38 -9.08 -11.20 2.20
CA THR A 38 -8.04 -11.59 1.23
C THR A 38 -7.56 -10.42 0.37
N SER A 39 -8.44 -9.47 0.05
CA SER A 39 -8.12 -8.27 -0.73
C SER A 39 -7.08 -7.39 -0.02
N LEU A 40 -7.27 -7.09 1.26
CA LEU A 40 -6.36 -6.25 2.04
C LEU A 40 -4.96 -6.86 2.11
N THR A 41 -4.86 -8.17 2.35
CA THR A 41 -3.60 -8.90 2.39
C THR A 41 -2.86 -8.83 1.04
N VAL A 42 -3.56 -9.04 -0.07
CA VAL A 42 -2.96 -9.01 -1.41
C VAL A 42 -2.43 -7.61 -1.74
N PHE A 43 -3.23 -6.57 -1.52
CA PHE A 43 -2.80 -5.20 -1.79
C PHE A 43 -1.63 -4.77 -0.90
N PHE A 44 -1.61 -5.20 0.35
CA PHE A 44 -0.51 -4.92 1.27
C PHE A 44 0.81 -5.55 0.81
N VAL A 45 0.79 -6.83 0.39
CA VAL A 45 1.99 -7.50 -0.15
C VAL A 45 2.48 -6.84 -1.43
N VAL A 46 1.56 -6.48 -2.34
CA VAL A 46 1.92 -5.78 -3.58
C VAL A 46 2.53 -4.41 -3.27
N ALA A 47 1.97 -3.66 -2.33
CA ALA A 47 2.49 -2.35 -1.92
C ALA A 47 3.94 -2.44 -1.41
N GLU A 48 4.25 -3.44 -0.56
CA GLU A 48 5.61 -3.69 -0.06
C GLU A 48 6.58 -4.06 -1.21
N LEU A 49 6.17 -4.95 -2.12
CA LEU A 49 7.00 -5.36 -3.26
C LEU A 49 7.28 -4.21 -4.24
N VAL A 50 6.26 -3.45 -4.61
CA VAL A 50 6.40 -2.30 -5.53
C VAL A 50 7.23 -1.19 -4.87
N SER A 51 7.05 -0.94 -3.58
CA SER A 51 7.88 0.01 -2.82
C SER A 51 9.35 -0.41 -2.84
N GLY A 52 9.65 -1.68 -2.58
CA GLY A 52 11.02 -2.21 -2.63
C GLY A 52 11.66 -2.07 -4.01
N LEU A 53 10.91 -2.39 -5.08
CA LEU A 53 11.37 -2.22 -6.46
C LEU A 53 11.62 -0.76 -6.82
N ALA A 54 10.76 0.17 -6.38
CA ALA A 54 10.92 1.60 -6.58
C ALA A 54 12.21 2.11 -5.91
N ILE A 55 12.48 1.70 -4.67
CA ILE A 55 13.72 2.05 -3.95
C ILE A 55 14.94 1.52 -4.70
N ALA A 56 14.92 0.25 -5.12
CA ALA A 56 16.03 -0.37 -5.83
C ALA A 56 16.35 0.37 -7.15
N MET A 57 15.32 0.69 -7.94
CA MET A 57 15.45 1.45 -9.19
C MET A 57 15.97 2.87 -8.95
N LEU A 58 15.45 3.58 -7.94
CA LEU A 58 15.89 4.94 -7.59
C LEU A 58 17.34 4.95 -7.08
N LEU A 59 17.73 3.99 -6.23
CA LEU A 59 19.11 3.82 -5.76
C LEU A 59 20.04 3.52 -6.94
N TRP A 60 19.65 2.59 -7.81
CA TRP A 60 20.44 2.23 -8.99
C TRP A 60 20.65 3.43 -9.92
N ALA A 61 19.58 4.18 -10.23
CA ALA A 61 19.67 5.38 -11.05
C ALA A 61 20.54 6.47 -10.38
N THR A 62 20.43 6.64 -9.06
CA THR A 62 21.24 7.61 -8.30
C THR A 62 22.71 7.22 -8.25
N VAL A 63 23.03 5.95 -8.03
CA VAL A 63 24.42 5.44 -7.98
C VAL A 63 25.09 5.53 -9.34
N THR A 64 24.39 5.14 -10.41
CA THR A 64 24.93 5.22 -11.78
C THR A 64 25.17 6.66 -12.22
N GLU A 65 24.26 7.59 -11.90
CA GLU A 65 24.46 9.02 -12.14
C GLU A 65 25.61 9.59 -11.27
N GLY A 66 25.69 9.18 -10.01
CA GLY A 66 26.78 9.57 -9.10
C GLY A 66 28.16 9.10 -9.59
N LEU A 67 28.26 7.84 -10.00
CA LEU A 67 29.50 7.25 -10.51
C LEU A 67 29.93 7.91 -11.82
N HIS A 68 28.98 8.25 -12.69
CA HIS A 68 29.25 9.00 -13.90
C HIS A 68 29.75 10.41 -13.57
N ARG A 69 29.15 11.10 -12.60
CA ARG A 69 29.60 12.42 -12.15
C ARG A 69 31.02 12.40 -11.57
N THR A 70 31.39 11.37 -10.80
CA THR A 70 32.71 11.28 -10.16
C THR A 70 33.83 10.85 -11.09
N ASN A 71 33.55 9.96 -12.05
CA ASN A 71 34.57 9.50 -13.02
C ASN A 71 34.77 10.44 -14.22
N THR A 72 33.91 11.45 -14.36
CA THR A 72 33.85 12.31 -15.55
C THR A 72 34.06 13.77 -15.13
N ILE A 73 35.10 14.04 -14.35
CA ILE A 73 35.60 15.40 -14.08
C ILE A 73 36.54 15.75 -15.23
N HIS A 74 36.00 16.32 -16.31
CA HIS A 74 36.81 16.79 -17.42
C HIS A 74 37.30 18.22 -17.16
N HIS A 75 38.61 18.42 -17.29
CA HIS A 75 39.27 19.72 -17.17
C HIS A 75 39.23 20.53 -18.49
N ASP A 76 38.43 20.11 -19.47
CA ASP A 76 38.42 20.62 -20.84
C ASP A 76 37.04 21.17 -21.22
N MET A 77 37.01 22.36 -21.84
CA MET A 77 35.82 23.15 -22.16
C MET A 77 34.99 22.61 -23.34
N ASN A 78 35.46 21.58 -24.04
CA ASN A 78 34.79 21.04 -25.25
C ASN A 78 33.98 19.76 -25.00
N TYR A 79 33.34 19.64 -23.84
CA TYR A 79 32.57 18.46 -23.47
C TYR A 79 31.16 18.49 -24.07
N GLN A 80 30.88 17.59 -25.01
CA GLN A 80 29.53 17.29 -25.48
C GLN A 80 28.73 16.69 -24.31
N CYS A 81 27.72 17.43 -23.83
CA CYS A 81 26.80 17.00 -22.78
C CYS A 81 26.25 15.60 -23.10
N PRO A 82 26.62 14.54 -22.36
CA PRO A 82 25.88 13.31 -22.39
C PRO A 82 24.56 13.65 -21.72
N THR A 83 23.52 13.74 -22.52
CA THR A 83 22.16 13.81 -22.03
C THR A 83 21.98 12.64 -21.08
N ALA A 84 21.84 12.93 -19.78
CA ALA A 84 21.57 11.93 -18.77
C ALA A 84 20.43 11.05 -19.27
N LYS A 85 20.53 9.73 -19.07
CA LYS A 85 19.55 8.75 -19.57
C LYS A 85 18.23 8.93 -18.77
N THR A 86 17.48 9.98 -19.10
CA THR A 86 16.30 10.49 -18.36
C THR A 86 15.17 9.47 -18.25
N GLY A 87 15.12 8.49 -19.16
CA GLY A 87 14.11 7.43 -19.14
C GLY A 87 14.17 6.53 -17.90
N LEU A 88 15.35 6.27 -17.34
CA LEU A 88 15.48 5.39 -16.16
C LEU A 88 14.96 6.06 -14.88
N PHE A 89 15.24 7.35 -14.71
CA PHE A 89 14.71 8.14 -13.60
C PHE A 89 13.19 8.33 -13.71
N GLY A 90 12.67 8.52 -14.93
CA GLY A 90 11.23 8.60 -15.17
C GLY A 90 10.49 7.32 -14.79
N GLY A 91 11.02 6.15 -15.16
CA GLY A 91 10.45 4.86 -14.78
C GLY A 91 10.48 4.62 -13.26
N ALA A 92 11.57 5.01 -12.60
CA ALA A 92 11.68 4.91 -11.15
C ALA A 92 10.68 5.83 -10.42
N ALA A 93 10.46 7.05 -10.92
CA ALA A 93 9.44 7.96 -10.40
C ALA A 93 8.02 7.44 -10.61
N PHE A 94 7.75 6.78 -11.75
CA PHE A 94 6.46 6.15 -12.00
C PHE A 94 6.19 4.97 -11.05
N LEU A 95 7.18 4.13 -10.78
CA LEU A 95 7.06 3.07 -9.76
C LEU A 95 6.86 3.65 -8.35
N ALA A 96 7.47 4.78 -8.04
CA ALA A 96 7.26 5.47 -6.76
C ALA A 96 5.83 6.01 -6.62
N LEU A 97 5.27 6.56 -7.70
CA LEU A 97 3.87 6.97 -7.77
C LEU A 97 2.92 5.77 -7.61
N ASP A 98 3.20 4.67 -8.31
CA ASP A 98 2.41 3.44 -8.25
C ASP A 98 2.39 2.86 -6.83
N ALA A 99 3.55 2.79 -6.15
CA ALA A 99 3.65 2.39 -4.75
C ALA A 99 2.77 3.27 -3.84
N ALA A 100 2.79 4.59 -4.03
CA ALA A 100 1.97 5.51 -3.25
C ALA A 100 0.46 5.27 -3.45
N LEU A 101 0.03 4.99 -4.67
CA LEU A 101 -1.36 4.64 -4.96
C LEU A 101 -1.76 3.32 -4.26
N PHE A 102 -0.91 2.30 -4.29
CA PHE A 102 -1.16 1.05 -3.58
C PHE A 102 -1.28 1.26 -2.06
N TRP A 103 -0.43 2.10 -1.46
CA TRP A 103 -0.55 2.45 -0.04
C TRP A 103 -1.84 3.22 0.28
N LEU A 104 -2.33 4.09 -0.61
CA LEU A 104 -3.63 4.77 -0.44
C LEU A 104 -4.79 3.79 -0.55
N VAL A 105 -4.75 2.85 -1.50
CA VAL A 105 -5.76 1.79 -1.64
C VAL A 105 -5.79 0.90 -0.41
N CYS A 106 -4.63 0.52 0.14
CA CYS A 106 -4.54 -0.24 1.39
C CYS A 106 -5.22 0.49 2.55
N GLN A 107 -5.04 1.81 2.66
CA GLN A 107 -5.69 2.62 3.69
C GLN A 107 -7.21 2.68 3.49
N MET A 108 -7.69 2.83 2.25
CA MET A 108 -9.12 2.81 1.95
C MET A 108 -9.76 1.46 2.31
N LEU A 109 -9.10 0.35 1.93
CA LEU A 109 -9.56 -1.00 2.27
C LEU A 109 -9.51 -1.25 3.77
N ALA A 110 -8.47 -0.77 4.46
CA ALA A 110 -8.37 -0.88 5.91
C ALA A 110 -9.49 -0.11 6.61
N LEU A 111 -9.88 1.07 6.12
CA LEU A 111 -11.03 1.81 6.64
C LEU A 111 -12.34 1.05 6.43
N ASN A 112 -12.54 0.47 5.24
CA ASN A 112 -13.73 -0.32 4.94
C ASN A 112 -13.82 -1.61 5.77
N ALA A 113 -12.71 -2.36 5.90
CA ALA A 113 -12.66 -3.57 6.70
C ALA A 113 -12.85 -3.29 8.21
N ARG A 114 -12.40 -2.12 8.68
CA ARG A 114 -12.66 -1.67 10.05
C ARG A 114 -14.11 -1.27 10.26
N ALA A 115 -14.74 -0.59 9.29
CA ALA A 115 -16.16 -0.27 9.35
C ALA A 115 -17.00 -1.56 9.40
N ASP A 116 -16.71 -2.53 8.53
CA ASP A 116 -17.40 -3.84 8.50
C ASP A 116 -17.21 -4.64 9.80
N TYR A 117 -16.08 -4.47 10.49
CA TYR A 117 -15.81 -5.11 11.78
C TYR A 117 -16.42 -4.35 12.98
N LEU A 118 -16.51 -3.02 12.90
CA LEU A 118 -16.98 -2.14 13.98
C LEU A 118 -18.45 -1.75 13.85
N ASP A 119 -19.13 -2.10 12.74
CA ASP A 119 -20.59 -2.16 12.65
C ASP A 119 -21.09 -3.25 13.62
N GLU A 120 -21.04 -2.89 14.91
CA GLU A 120 -21.90 -3.40 15.96
C GLU A 120 -23.33 -2.89 15.65
N ASP A 121 -24.27 -3.80 15.41
CA ASP A 121 -25.73 -3.59 15.33
C ASP A 121 -26.36 -3.13 13.99
N ASP A 122 -26.04 -3.74 12.86
CA ASP A 122 -27.09 -3.89 11.83
C ASP A 122 -27.50 -5.36 11.74
N ASN A 123 -28.78 -5.59 12.03
CA ASN A 123 -29.44 -6.88 12.26
C ASN A 123 -29.61 -7.66 10.94
N LYS A 124 -28.60 -7.63 10.07
CA LYS A 124 -28.57 -8.19 8.72
C LYS A 124 -28.14 -9.66 8.77
N GLY A 125 -28.79 -10.42 9.65
CA GLY A 125 -28.45 -11.80 9.93
C GLY A 125 -29.44 -12.53 10.83
N GLU A 126 -30.36 -11.82 11.50
CA GLU A 126 -31.48 -12.47 12.20
C GLU A 126 -32.54 -12.92 11.18
N TYR A 127 -32.22 -13.98 10.45
CA TYR A 127 -33.23 -14.86 9.89
C TYR A 127 -33.94 -15.47 11.10
N GLY A 128 -35.04 -14.84 11.52
CA GLY A 128 -35.87 -15.34 12.60
C GLY A 128 -36.10 -16.84 12.41
N GLN A 129 -35.69 -17.64 13.39
CA GLN A 129 -36.04 -19.05 13.45
C GLN A 129 -37.57 -19.14 13.42
N VAL A 130 -38.12 -19.49 12.26
CA VAL A 130 -39.53 -19.85 12.15
C VAL A 130 -39.67 -21.22 12.81
N TYR A 131 -40.03 -21.23 14.08
CA TYR A 131 -40.53 -22.43 14.74
C TYR A 131 -41.84 -22.82 14.05
N ALA A 132 -41.77 -23.78 13.13
CA ALA A 132 -42.95 -24.49 12.68
C ALA A 132 -43.43 -25.32 13.87
N ALA A 133 -44.34 -24.78 14.67
CA ALA A 133 -45.04 -25.53 15.69
C ALA A 133 -45.79 -26.67 14.99
N GLU A 134 -45.39 -27.89 15.30
CA GLU A 134 -46.09 -29.12 14.98
C GLU A 134 -47.53 -29.01 15.48
N VAL A 135 -48.50 -28.94 14.56
CA VAL A 135 -49.89 -29.26 14.90
C VAL A 135 -50.10 -30.70 14.44
N ASP A 136 -49.85 -31.62 15.37
CA ASP A 136 -50.37 -32.97 15.35
C ASP A 136 -51.90 -32.89 15.31
N ALA A 137 -52.48 -33.03 14.12
CA ALA A 137 -53.90 -33.26 13.93
C ALA A 137 -54.12 -34.76 13.69
N SER A 138 -53.88 -35.57 14.72
CA SER A 138 -54.38 -36.94 14.80
C SER A 138 -55.44 -37.04 15.91
N LYS A 139 -56.66 -37.43 15.49
CA LYS A 139 -57.85 -37.82 16.30
C LYS A 139 -58.64 -36.62 16.80
N VAL A 140 -59.93 -36.45 16.47
CA VAL A 140 -61.06 -37.40 16.55
C VAL A 140 -62.08 -37.12 15.46
#